data_AF-B0MZS3-F1
#
_entry.id   AF-B0MZS3-F1
#
_cell.length_a   1.000
_cell.length_b   1.000
_cell.length_c   1.000
_cell.angle_alpha   90.00
_cell.angle_beta   90.00
_cell.angle_gamma   90.00
#
_symmetry.space_group_name_H-M   'P 1'
#
loop_
_entity.id
_entity.type
_entity.pdbx_description
1 polymer ?
#
loop_
_entity_poly.entity_id
_entity_poly.type
_entity_poly.pdbx_seq_one_letter_code
_entity_poly.pdbx_strand_id
1 'polypeptide(L)' 'MATKKTARTYEVTVDMTWSQSYTVKAKTAAEARRKAWGKFKRRPPKSCFTLMEDRIDE' A
#
# COMPACT_ATOMS: atom_id res chain seq x y z
N MET A 1 8.96 29.44 -25.51
CA MET A 1 8.13 29.71 -24.32
C MET A 1 7.73 28.36 -23.70
N ALA A 2 8.45 27.89 -22.68
CA ALA A 2 8.06 26.67 -21.98
C ALA A 2 6.83 27.00 -21.10
N THR A 3 5.67 26.45 -21.43
CA THR A 3 4.47 26.51 -20.59
C THR A 3 4.81 25.88 -19.24
N LYS A 4 5.02 26.70 -18.22
CA LYS A 4 5.14 26.24 -16.83
C LYS A 4 3.86 25.48 -16.51
N LYS A 5 3.96 24.15 -16.37
CA LYS A 5 2.86 23.34 -15.84
C LYS A 5 2.63 23.79 -14.41
N THR A 6 1.53 24.48 -14.16
CA THR A 6 1.09 24.84 -12.81
C THR A 6 0.87 23.54 -12.05
N ALA A 7 1.75 23.24 -11.10
CA ALA A 7 1.58 22.10 -10.22
C ALA A 7 0.38 22.41 -9.31
N ARG A 8 -0.64 21.53 -9.35
CA ARG A 8 -1.78 21.59 -8.43
C ARG A 8 -1.42 20.79 -7.18
N THR A 9 -1.84 21.30 -6.03
CA THR A 9 -1.61 20.65 -4.74
C THR A 9 -2.77 19.70 -4.45
N TYR A 10 -2.43 18.45 -4.11
CA TYR A 10 -3.39 17.43 -3.72
C TYR A 10 -3.00 16.93 -2.35
N GLU A 11 -3.98 16.79 -1.47
CA GLU A 11 -3.84 16.00 -0.27
C GLU A 11 -4.22 14.56 -0.62
N VAL A 12 -3.32 13.62 -0.33
CA VAL A 12 -3.54 12.20 -0.64
C VAL A 12 -3.45 11.40 0.65
N THR A 13 -4.56 10.80 1.05
CA THR A 13 -4.63 9.88 2.18
C THR A 13 -4.42 8.45 1.68
N VAL A 14 -3.53 7.71 2.36
CA VAL A 14 -3.23 6.31 2.06
C VAL A 14 -3.64 5.46 3.25
N ASP A 15 -4.84 4.90 3.19
CA ASP A 15 -5.38 4.03 4.23
C ASP A 15 -5.12 2.56 3.91
N MET A 16 -4.55 1.83 4.86
CA MET A 16 -4.24 0.42 4.67
C MET A 16 -5.43 -0.45 5.11
N THR A 17 -6.25 -0.88 4.14
CA THR A 17 -7.63 -1.29 4.44
C THR A 17 -7.87 -2.77 4.68
N TRP A 18 -7.02 -3.74 4.28
CA TRP A 18 -7.47 -5.16 4.30
C TRP A 18 -6.48 -6.23 4.75
N SER A 19 -7.09 -7.36 5.14
CA SER A 19 -6.45 -8.66 5.36
C SER A 19 -6.12 -9.34 4.03
N GLN A 20 -4.90 -9.83 3.86
CA GLN A 20 -4.48 -10.58 2.67
C GLN A 20 -4.16 -12.03 3.03
N SER A 21 -4.72 -12.97 2.27
CA SER A 21 -4.43 -14.40 2.42
C SER A 21 -3.09 -14.75 1.75
N TYR A 22 -2.21 -15.43 2.48
CA TYR A 22 -0.90 -15.86 2.00
C TYR A 22 -0.77 -17.37 2.03
N THR A 23 -0.39 -17.96 0.89
CA THR A 23 0.01 -19.36 0.83
C THR A 23 1.53 -19.47 1.04
N VAL A 24 1.94 -20.20 2.08
CA VAL A 24 3.35 -20.44 2.42
C VAL A 24 3.57 -21.91 2.78
N LYS A 25 4.73 -22.46 2.37
CA LYS A 25 5.17 -23.80 2.78
C LYS A 25 6.02 -23.68 4.05
N ALA A 26 5.64 -24.39 5.12
CA ALA A 26 6.32 -24.38 6.41
C ALA A 26 6.16 -25.73 7.13
N LYS A 27 7.07 -26.04 8.06
CA LYS A 27 7.02 -27.27 8.86
C LYS A 27 6.17 -27.10 10.11
N THR A 28 6.03 -25.86 10.61
CA THR A 28 5.24 -25.53 11.80
C THR A 28 4.36 -24.31 11.58
N ALA A 29 3.31 -24.16 12.38
CA ALA A 29 2.42 -23.00 12.34
C ALA A 29 3.17 -21.69 12.68
N ALA A 30 4.13 -21.74 13.60
CA ALA A 30 4.96 -20.58 13.95
C ALA A 30 5.84 -20.14 12.77
N GLU A 31 6.46 -21.07 12.04
CA GLU A 31 7.18 -20.78 10.81
C GLU A 31 6.27 -20.21 9.71
N ALA A 32 5.06 -20.76 9.56
CA ALA A 32 4.09 -20.29 8.57
C ALA A 32 3.75 -18.81 8.82
N ARG A 33 3.45 -18.46 10.07
CA ARG A 33 3.17 -17.07 10.48
C ARG A 33 4.36 -16.16 10.20
N ARG A 34 5.59 -16.57 10.55
CA ARG A 34 6.80 -15.77 10.31
C ARG A 34 7.04 -15.54 8.82
N LYS A 35 6.86 -16.56 7.98
CA LYS A 35 7.01 -16.48 6.52
C LYS A 35 5.94 -15.61 5.86
N ALA A 36 4.68 -15.76 6.26
CA ALA A 36 3.59 -14.93 5.78
C ALA A 36 3.82 -13.45 6.16
N TRP A 37 4.22 -13.20 7.41
CA TRP A 37 4.55 -11.86 7.89
C TRP A 37 5.74 -11.23 7.15
N GLY A 38 6.77 -12.02 6.86
CA GLY A 38 7.91 -11.57 6.06
C GLY A 38 7.53 -11.19 4.62
N LYS A 39 6.63 -11.97 3.99
CA LYS A 39 6.11 -11.63 2.65
C LYS A 39 5.30 -10.33 2.68
N PHE A 40 4.43 -10.16 3.67
CA PHE A 40 3.62 -8.96 3.87
C PHE A 40 4.49 -7.71 4.04
N LYS A 41 5.46 -7.74 4.96
CA LYS A 41 6.34 -6.59 5.24
C LYS A 41 7.20 -6.15 4.05
N ARG A 42 7.59 -7.09 3.17
CA ARG A 42 8.59 -6.80 2.13
C ARG A 42 8.00 -6.07 0.93
N ARG A 43 6.73 -6.33 0.58
CA ARG A 43 6.03 -5.70 -0.55
C ARG A 43 4.52 -5.71 -0.30
N PRO A 44 3.99 -4.82 0.55
CA PRO A 44 2.55 -4.66 0.62
C PRO A 44 2.05 -4.24 -0.78
N PRO A 45 1.16 -5.03 -1.42
CA PRO A 45 0.68 -4.71 -2.76
C PRO A 45 -0.18 -3.45 -2.71
N LYS A 46 -0.25 -2.71 -3.83
CA LYS A 46 -1.10 -1.50 -3.94
C LYS A 46 -2.56 -1.77 -3.57
N SER A 47 -3.03 -2.99 -3.77
CA SER A 47 -4.38 -3.45 -3.38
C SER A 47 -4.62 -3.51 -1.87
N CYS A 48 -3.58 -3.42 -1.04
CA CYS A 48 -3.71 -3.29 0.41
C CYS A 48 -3.99 -1.86 0.86
N PHE A 49 -3.97 -0.90 -0.07
CA PHE A 49 -4.15 0.51 0.21
C PHE A 49 -5.34 1.06 -0.57
N THR A 50 -6.20 1.77 0.14
CA THR A 50 -7.17 2.67 -0.48
C THR A 50 -6.53 4.05 -0.53
N LEU A 51 -6.46 4.61 -1.74
CA LEU A 51 -6.01 5.99 -1.95
C LEU A 51 -7.24 6.87 -2.07
N MET A 52 -7.32 7.89 -1.22
CA MET A 52 -8.28 8.99 -1.36
C MET A 52 -7.47 10.23 -1.68
N GLU A 53 -7.88 10.98 -2.71
CA GLU A 53 -7.27 12.25 -3.06
C GLU A 53 -8.31 13.35 -2.91
N ASP A 54 -7.96 14.38 -2.16
CA ASP A 54 -8.70 15.63 -2.08
C ASP A 54 -7.88 16.73 -2.73
N ARG A 55 -8.56 17.52 -3.57
CA ARG A 55 -7.92 18.59 -4.33
C ARG A 55 -8.04 19.89 -3.54
N ILE A 56 -6.90 20.41 -3.12
CA ILE A 56 -6.81 21.72 -2.47
C ILE A 56 -6.56 22.75 -3.58
N ASP A 57 -7.61 23.11 -4.32
CA ASP A 57 -7.61 24.34 -5.13
C ASP A 57 -8.26 25.43 -4.26
N GLU A 58 -7.45 26.42 -3.86
CA GLU A 58 -7.93 27.74 -3.41
C GLU A 58 -8.29 28.60 -4.62
#